data_AF-A0A3D3QDM5-F1
#
_entry.id   AF-A0A3D3QDM5-F1
#
_cell.length_a   1.000
_cell.length_b   1.000
_cell.length_c   1.000
_cell.angle_alpha   90.00
_cell.angle_beta   90.00
_cell.angle_gamma   90.00
#
_symmetry.space_group_name_H-M   'P 1'
#
loop_
_entity.id
_entity.type
_entity.pdbx_description
1 polymer ?
#
loop_
_entity_poly.entity_id
_entity_poly.type
_entity_poly.pdbx_seq_one_letter_code
_entity_poly.pdbx_strand_id
1 'polypeptide(L)' 'MTGARARDAADRCLRCRKVVPWGRSVCQECNPAGLPAPSRTQYHATVMLAVIAAVVALGFLLMLKG' A
#
# COMPACT_ATOMS: atom_id res chain seq x y z
N MET A 1 -15.94 15.29 6.17
CA MET A 1 -15.49 13.97 5.70
C MET A 1 -16.06 13.74 4.31
N THR A 2 -15.35 14.16 3.27
CA THR A 2 -15.81 14.08 1.87
C THR A 2 -15.70 12.65 1.36
N GLY A 3 -16.85 12.00 1.17
CA GLY A 3 -16.95 10.67 0.56
C GLY A 3 -16.58 10.72 -0.93
N ALA A 4 -15.45 10.11 -1.28
CA ALA A 4 -15.09 9.85 -2.66
C ALA A 4 -16.10 8.86 -3.27
N ARG A 5 -16.74 9.28 -4.36
CA ARG A 5 -17.78 8.51 -5.05
C ARG A 5 -17.21 7.22 -5.61
N ALA A 6 -17.72 6.10 -5.11
CA ALA A 6 -17.51 4.74 -5.58
C ALA A 6 -18.24 4.49 -6.93
N ARG A 7 -17.83 5.18 -7.99
CA ARG A 7 -18.30 4.85 -9.35
C ARG A 7 -17.07 4.68 -10.24
N ASP A 8 -16.85 3.43 -10.66
CA ASP A 8 -15.90 2.98 -11.68
C ASP A 8 -14.41 2.85 -11.29
N ALA A 9 -14.12 2.44 -10.05
CA ALA A 9 -12.74 2.26 -9.58
C ALA A 9 -12.16 0.90 -10.04
N ALA A 10 -12.02 0.70 -11.35
CA ALA A 10 -11.27 -0.43 -11.87
C ALA A 10 -9.77 -0.22 -11.56
N ASP A 11 -9.21 -1.05 -10.70
CA ASP A 11 -7.78 -1.03 -10.39
C ASP A 11 -6.99 -1.64 -11.56
N ARG A 12 -5.66 -1.49 -11.55
CA ARG A 12 -4.78 -2.15 -12.53
C ARG A 12 -3.86 -3.13 -11.83
N CYS A 13 -3.72 -4.31 -12.43
CA CYS A 13 -2.78 -5.33 -11.98
C CYS A 13 -1.37 -4.74 -11.88
N LEU A 14 -0.71 -4.94 -10.75
CA LEU A 14 0.66 -4.45 -10.48
C LEU A 14 1.69 -5.03 -11.46
N ARG A 15 1.45 -6.23 -12.01
CA ARG A 15 2.38 -6.96 -12.88
C ARG A 15 2.14 -6.67 -14.36
N CYS A 16 0.91 -6.90 -14.84
CA CYS A 16 0.58 -6.85 -16.27
C CYS A 16 -0.35 -5.70 -16.65
N ARG A 17 -0.74 -4.84 -15.71
CA ARG A 17 -1.58 -3.64 -15.91
C ARG A 17 -2.99 -3.89 -16.45
N LYS A 18 -3.43 -5.15 -16.59
CA LYS A 18 -4.82 -5.51 -16.87
C LYS A 18 -5.76 -4.88 -15.85
N VAL A 19 -6.95 -4.51 -16.31
CA VAL A 19 -8.01 -3.98 -15.45
C VAL A 19 -8.45 -5.10 -14.50
N VAL A 20 -8.53 -4.78 -13.21
CA VAL A 20 -8.92 -5.71 -12.15
C VAL A 20 -10.02 -5.07 -11.29
N PRO A 21 -10.87 -5.89 -10.64
CA PRO A 21 -11.88 -5.38 -9.72
C PRO A 21 -11.25 -4.53 -8.61
N TRP A 22 -11.99 -3.54 -8.14
CA TRP A 22 -11.55 -2.68 -7.04
C TRP A 22 -11.12 -3.49 -5.82
N GLY A 23 -9.99 -3.10 -5.21
CA GLY A 23 -9.42 -3.81 -4.06
C GLY A 23 -8.60 -5.05 -4.41
N ARG A 24 -8.54 -5.44 -5.69
CA ARG A 24 -7.63 -6.48 -6.17
C ARG A 24 -6.40 -5.82 -6.79
N SER A 25 -5.20 -6.22 -6.34
CA SER A 25 -3.94 -5.65 -6.84
C SER A 25 -3.23 -6.52 -7.89
N VAL A 26 -3.63 -7.79 -8.05
CA VAL A 26 -3.06 -8.75 -9.01
C VAL A 26 -4.17 -9.54 -9.70
N CYS A 27 -4.10 -9.68 -11.04
CA CYS A 27 -5.11 -10.41 -11.83
C CYS A 27 -4.99 -11.95 -11.65
N GLN A 28 -6.04 -12.67 -12.06
CA GLN A 28 -6.08 -14.14 -11.95
C GLN A 28 -4.97 -14.80 -12.79
N GLU A 29 -4.62 -14.26 -13.95
CA GLU A 29 -3.57 -14.85 -14.78
C GLU A 29 -2.18 -14.71 -14.13
N CYS A 30 -1.96 -13.64 -13.36
CA CYS A 30 -0.71 -13.40 -12.67
C CYS A 30 -0.66 -14.02 -11.26
N ASN A 31 -1.80 -14.39 -10.68
CA ASN A 31 -1.90 -15.06 -9.39
C ASN A 31 -2.93 -16.20 -9.46
N PRO A 32 -2.66 -17.26 -10.24
CA PRO A 32 -3.60 -18.37 -10.43
C PRO A 32 -3.85 -19.14 -9.13
N ALA A 33 -2.86 -19.15 -8.22
CA ALA A 33 -2.96 -19.78 -6.90
C ALA A 33 -3.83 -18.98 -5.91
N GLY A 34 -4.29 -17.78 -6.26
CA GLY A 34 -5.13 -16.95 -5.39
C GLY A 34 -4.45 -16.55 -4.08
N LEU A 35 -3.12 -16.45 -4.07
CA LEU A 35 -2.35 -16.07 -2.89
C LEU A 35 -2.80 -14.68 -2.38
N PRO A 36 -2.74 -14.42 -1.06
CA PRO A 36 -3.06 -13.12 -0.50
C PRO A 36 -2.20 -12.03 -1.16
N ALA A 37 -2.84 -11.09 -1.84
CA ALA A 37 -2.17 -9.96 -2.44
C ALA A 37 -2.44 -8.72 -1.57
N PRO A 38 -1.41 -7.92 -1.24
CA PRO A 38 -1.61 -6.73 -0.43
C PRO A 38 -2.52 -5.75 -1.16
N SER A 39 -3.37 -5.05 -0.40
CA SER A 39 -4.06 -3.88 -0.94
C SER A 39 -3.03 -2.79 -1.24
N ARG A 40 -3.28 -1.99 -2.28
CA ARG A 40 -2.33 -0.97 -2.74
C ARG A 40 -1.91 0.00 -1.64
N THR A 41 -2.84 0.34 -0.73
CA THR A 41 -2.60 1.29 0.36
C THR A 41 -1.92 0.66 1.59
N GLN A 42 -2.13 -0.64 1.83
CA GLN A 42 -1.64 -1.30 3.05
C GLN A 42 -0.11 -1.44 3.07
N TYR A 43 0.51 -1.75 1.92
CA TYR A 43 1.97 -1.84 1.83
C TYR A 43 2.64 -0.47 1.99
N HIS A 44 2.10 0.56 1.32
CA HIS A 44 2.70 1.89 1.35
C HIS A 44 2.56 2.58 2.71
N ALA A 45 1.41 2.46 3.39
CA ALA A 45 1.21 3.16 4.66
C ALA A 45 2.07 2.58 5.79
N THR A 46 2.11 1.25 5.92
CA THR A 46 2.78 0.59 7.06
C THR A 46 4.30 0.79 7.02
N VAL A 47 4.91 0.62 5.84
CA VAL A 47 6.36 0.83 5.66
C VAL A 47 6.72 2.31 5.86
N MET A 48 5.93 3.24 5.31
CA MET A 48 6.16 4.67 5.55
C MET A 48 6.11 5.02 7.03
N LEU A 49 5.11 4.53 7.77
CA LEU A 49 4.99 4.78 9.21
C LEU A 49 6.20 4.25 9.98
N ALA A 50 6.67 3.04 9.66
CA ALA A 50 7.86 2.47 10.30
C ALA A 50 9.12 3.30 10.05
N VAL A 51 9.33 3.76 8.81
CA VAL A 51 10.46 4.61 8.44
C VAL A 51 10.39 5.95 9.16
N ILE A 52 9.23 6.60 9.17
CA ILE A 52 9.03 7.87 9.89
C ILE A 52 9.33 7.70 11.38
N ALA A 53 8.80 6.65 12.00
CA ALA A 53 9.05 6.36 13.42
C ALA A 53 10.54 6.15 13.72
N ALA A 54 11.26 5.41 12.87
CA ALA A 54 12.70 5.18 13.03
C ALA A 54 13.51 6.48 12.93
N VAL A 55 13.19 7.34 11.95
CA VAL A 55 13.85 8.65 11.78
C VAL A 55 13.59 9.56 12.99
N VAL A 56 12.35 9.61 13.48
CA VAL A 56 11.98 10.40 14.67
C VAL A 56 12.71 9.88 15.92
N ALA A 57 12.73 8.56 16.13
CA ALA A 57 13.41 7.95 17.27
C ALA A 57 14.92 8.23 17.24
N LEU A 58 15.56 8.11 16.07
CA LEU A 58 16.97 8.42 15.90
C LEU A 58 17.25 9.90 16.17
N GLY A 59 16.44 10.81 15.62
CA GLY A 59 16.58 12.24 15.87
C GLY A 59 16.47 12.58 17.36
N PHE A 60 15.50 11.98 18.06
CA PHE A 60 15.34 12.15 19.50
C PHE A 60 16.54 11.63 20.29
N LEU A 61 17.05 10.43 19.95
CA LEU A 61 18.26 9.87 20.56
C LEU A 61 19.49 10.75 20.37
N LEU A 62 19.68 11.31 19.18
CA LEU A 62 20.78 12.23 18.90
C LEU A 62 20.63 13.53 19.68
N MET A 63 19.42 14.06 19.78
CA MET A 63 19.11 15.29 20.52
C MET A 63 19.32 15.14 22.04
N LEU A 64 19.08 13.94 22.60
CA LEU A 64 19.35 13.64 24.02
C LEU A 64 20.84 13.44 24.32
N LYS A 65 21.67 13.19 23.30
CA LYS A 65 23.08 12.84 23.46
C LYS A 65 24.05 13.97 23.14
N GLY A 66 23.56 15.09 22.59
CA GLY A 66 24.28 16.35 22.42
C GLY A 66 23.92 17.32 23.54
#